data_AF-A0A0S3U1S9-F1
#
_entry.id   AF-A0A0S3U1S9-F1
#
_cell.length_a   1.000
_cell.length_b   1.000
_cell.length_c   1.000
_cell.angle_alpha   90.00
_cell.angle_beta   90.00
_cell.angle_gamma   90.00
#
_symmetry.space_group_name_H-M   'P 1'
#
loop_
_entity.id
_entity.type
_entity.pdbx_description
1 polymer ?
#
loop_
_entity_poly.entity_id
_entity_poly.type
_entity_poly.pdbx_seq_one_letter_code
_entity_poly.pdbx_strand_id
1 'polypeptide(L)'
;MRILRLLGLLLPLCILSACTQPSNSAASHSQASAQVAAKSFTWIDRRPIGTMFLSNGTAYTPNNPRKWLNARDLDLSTAAGKEEFRKRMIALANFSITHLKQIDAQGVLVFDIEGGEAESGEYTWVGDPRLVGERAPEMEEIADEFFQTFKKAGFRVGVTIRAQFMFPYPTPLPRRWWEKDKNLARYWSYRTDEEAIEGISKKIAYARKRWGATLFYIDSNNEKALSVIEKLQQKFPDTLLIPEHTGKNPAYLGFSAPLERVDRWKYDLNTEHRKQHPSGFKAILIRNPKQFEKLYQQSLYDYLLPKVQAGDLLMINVWYPDEYHEVVRKLYRTAYGDRCCTWNPNNRRL
;
A
#
# COMPACT_ATOMS: atom_id res chain seq x y z
N MET A 1 14.82 -70.06 67.42
CA MET A 1 13.37 -70.29 67.17
C MET A 1 12.65 -68.96 67.23
N ARG A 2 12.08 -68.51 66.09
CA ARG A 2 11.13 -67.38 65.88
C ARG A 2 11.43 -66.07 66.68
N ILE A 3 12.28 -65.14 66.21
CA ILE A 3 12.03 -64.01 65.25
C ILE A 3 10.66 -63.32 65.50
N LEU A 4 10.47 -62.00 65.78
CA LEU A 4 11.09 -60.69 65.47
C LEU A 4 10.93 -59.76 66.73
N ARG A 5 11.89 -58.93 67.21
CA ARG A 5 12.41 -57.61 66.75
C ARG A 5 11.34 -56.54 66.43
N LEU A 6 11.40 -55.25 66.78
CA LEU A 6 12.14 -54.35 67.71
C LEU A 6 11.68 -52.91 67.33
N LEU A 7 11.58 -51.98 68.30
CA LEU A 7 11.89 -50.52 68.23
C LEU A 7 11.18 -49.63 67.17
N GLY A 8 10.88 -48.33 67.38
CA GLY A 8 11.42 -47.34 68.31
C GLY A 8 12.00 -46.13 67.54
N LEU A 9 11.21 -45.05 67.43
CA LEU A 9 11.54 -43.59 67.37
C LEU A 9 12.76 -43.04 66.57
N LEU A 10 12.51 -42.04 65.69
CA LEU A 10 13.00 -40.63 65.73
C LEU A 10 12.77 -39.87 64.38
N LEU A 11 12.36 -38.60 64.47
CA LEU A 11 12.32 -37.54 63.43
C LEU A 11 13.75 -36.97 63.14
N PRO A 12 14.05 -36.08 62.15
CA PRO A 12 13.19 -35.24 61.28
C PRO A 12 13.64 -35.07 59.78
N LEU A 13 12.85 -34.28 59.02
CA LEU A 13 13.12 -33.58 57.74
C LEU A 13 13.66 -34.37 56.53
N CYS A 14 12.82 -34.54 55.49
CA CYS A 14 13.22 -34.42 54.08
C CYS A 14 12.01 -34.30 53.14
N ILE A 15 12.25 -33.59 52.04
CA ILE A 15 11.32 -33.12 51.02
C ILE A 15 11.12 -34.20 49.92
N LEU A 16 9.90 -34.23 49.35
CA LEU A 16 9.45 -34.82 48.07
C LEU A 16 9.49 -36.35 47.91
N SER A 17 8.31 -36.95 47.69
CA SER A 17 7.87 -37.32 46.33
C SER A 17 6.53 -38.07 46.41
N ALA A 18 5.43 -37.37 46.13
CA ALA A 18 4.16 -38.00 45.77
C ALA A 18 3.97 -37.82 44.27
N CYS A 19 3.98 -38.94 43.55
CA CYS A 19 3.54 -39.04 42.18
C CYS A 19 2.17 -38.37 42.02
N THR A 20 2.14 -37.21 41.39
CA THR A 20 0.96 -36.66 40.74
C THR A 20 1.30 -36.59 39.26
N GLN A 21 0.44 -37.21 38.46
CA GLN A 21 0.62 -37.31 37.01
C GLN A 21 0.78 -35.90 36.41
N PRO A 22 1.79 -35.65 35.55
CA PRO A 22 1.82 -34.42 34.79
C PRO A 22 0.64 -34.43 33.83
N SER A 23 -0.21 -33.41 33.97
CA SER A 23 -1.26 -33.07 33.03
C SER A 23 -0.67 -32.85 31.63
N ASN A 24 -1.16 -33.62 30.66
CA ASN A 24 -0.91 -33.44 29.23
C ASN A 24 -1.59 -32.15 28.72
N SER A 25 -1.13 -30.97 29.12
CA SER A 25 -1.64 -29.69 28.60
C SER A 25 -0.59 -28.81 27.90
N ALA A 26 0.70 -29.15 27.96
CA ALA A 26 1.74 -28.37 27.29
C ALA A 26 1.98 -28.76 25.82
N ALA A 27 1.59 -29.96 25.39
CA ALA A 27 1.86 -30.47 24.05
C ALA A 27 0.79 -30.11 22.99
N SER A 28 -0.43 -29.75 23.40
CA SER A 28 -1.50 -29.36 22.46
C SER A 28 -1.46 -27.89 22.07
N HIS A 29 -0.79 -27.04 22.85
CA HIS A 29 -0.66 -25.60 22.57
C HIS A 29 0.55 -25.27 21.69
N SER A 30 1.54 -26.17 21.60
CA SER A 30 2.70 -26.01 20.69
C SER A 30 2.43 -26.46 19.26
N GLN A 31 1.42 -27.34 19.05
CA GLN A 31 1.03 -27.77 17.70
C GLN A 31 -0.04 -26.87 17.08
N ALA A 32 -0.92 -26.24 17.87
CA ALA A 32 -1.84 -25.21 17.38
C ALA A 32 -1.11 -23.91 16.94
N SER A 33 0.03 -23.60 17.57
CA SER A 33 0.88 -22.46 17.18
C SER A 33 1.81 -22.76 16.00
N ALA A 34 2.08 -24.03 15.71
CA ALA A 34 2.84 -24.47 14.53
C ALA A 34 1.97 -24.63 13.27
N GLN A 35 0.64 -24.78 13.43
CA GLN A 35 -0.31 -24.95 12.32
C GLN A 35 -0.89 -23.63 11.79
N VAL A 36 -0.63 -22.51 12.46
CA VAL A 36 -0.66 -21.15 11.89
C VAL A 36 0.72 -20.82 11.30
N ALA A 37 1.33 -21.79 10.61
CA ALA A 37 2.39 -21.51 9.67
C ALA A 37 1.79 -20.61 8.59
N ALA A 38 2.06 -19.32 8.76
CA ALA A 38 1.60 -18.19 7.98
C ALA A 38 1.37 -18.53 6.50
N LYS A 39 0.14 -18.32 6.01
CA LYS A 39 -0.02 -17.81 4.65
C LYS A 39 0.64 -16.43 4.63
N SER A 40 1.96 -16.44 4.51
CA SER A 40 2.76 -15.24 4.46
C SER A 40 2.32 -14.44 3.25
N PHE A 41 2.21 -13.14 3.43
CA PHE A 41 2.24 -12.20 2.32
C PHE A 41 3.38 -12.57 1.35
N THR A 42 3.04 -13.02 0.14
CA THR A 42 3.94 -13.66 -0.83
C THR A 42 4.39 -12.73 -1.95
N TRP A 43 4.19 -11.43 -1.81
CA TRP A 43 4.67 -10.50 -2.82
C TRP A 43 6.20 -10.50 -2.82
N ILE A 44 6.83 -11.06 -3.85
CA ILE A 44 8.30 -11.21 -3.95
C ILE A 44 8.98 -10.15 -4.82
N ASP A 45 8.21 -9.45 -5.66
CA ASP A 45 8.73 -8.45 -6.58
C ASP A 45 9.03 -7.15 -5.80
N ARG A 46 10.31 -6.80 -5.69
CA ARG A 46 10.79 -5.61 -4.95
C ARG A 46 11.14 -4.42 -5.83
N ARG A 47 10.94 -4.57 -7.14
CA ARG A 47 11.18 -3.49 -8.10
C ARG A 47 10.32 -2.26 -7.77
N PRO A 48 10.72 -1.05 -8.19
CA PRO A 48 9.94 0.15 -7.96
C PRO A 48 8.51 0.06 -8.48
N ILE A 49 7.61 0.84 -7.88
CA ILE A 49 6.26 1.09 -8.41
C ILE A 49 6.19 2.56 -8.83
N GLY A 50 5.74 2.81 -10.05
CA GLY A 50 5.44 4.17 -10.47
C GLY A 50 4.14 4.67 -9.84
N THR A 51 4.09 5.94 -9.48
CA THR A 51 2.85 6.62 -9.07
C THR A 51 2.45 7.65 -10.11
N MET A 52 1.16 7.77 -10.37
CA MET A 52 0.61 8.76 -11.28
C MET A 52 -0.54 9.49 -10.60
N PHE A 53 -0.47 10.82 -10.58
CA PHE A 53 -1.56 11.68 -10.15
C PHE A 53 -2.12 12.35 -11.40
N LEU A 54 -3.39 12.09 -11.70
CA LEU A 54 -4.00 12.48 -12.97
C LEU A 54 -4.60 13.88 -12.93
N SER A 55 -5.03 14.32 -11.76
CA SER A 55 -5.49 15.67 -11.46
C SER A 55 -4.50 16.41 -10.57
N ASN A 56 -4.47 17.73 -10.70
CA ASN A 56 -3.69 18.61 -9.83
C ASN A 56 -4.53 19.81 -9.39
N GLY A 57 -4.45 20.18 -8.11
CA GLY A 57 -5.40 21.06 -7.43
C GLY A 57 -5.53 22.50 -7.93
N THR A 58 -4.71 22.97 -8.88
CA THR A 58 -4.58 24.42 -9.20
C THR A 58 -5.09 24.84 -10.59
N ALA A 59 -5.48 23.91 -11.47
CA ALA A 59 -5.94 24.20 -12.84
C ALA A 59 -7.43 23.94 -13.07
N TYR A 60 -8.28 24.28 -12.10
CA TYR A 60 -9.72 24.23 -12.31
C TYR A 60 -10.15 25.18 -13.42
N THR A 61 -10.99 24.69 -14.34
CA THR A 61 -11.80 25.50 -15.25
C THR A 61 -13.21 24.90 -15.32
N PRO A 62 -14.26 25.67 -15.67
CA PRO A 62 -15.60 25.13 -15.87
C PRO A 62 -15.64 23.96 -16.88
N ASN A 63 -14.74 23.98 -17.85
CA ASN A 63 -14.67 22.98 -18.92
C ASN A 63 -13.69 21.82 -18.60
N ASN A 64 -12.91 21.92 -17.51
CA ASN A 64 -12.07 20.85 -16.94
C ASN A 64 -12.25 20.83 -15.40
N PRO A 65 -13.45 20.48 -14.90
CA PRO A 65 -13.77 20.65 -13.47
C PRO A 65 -12.99 19.69 -12.57
N ARG A 66 -12.48 18.58 -13.11
CA ARG A 66 -11.64 17.59 -12.41
C ARG A 66 -10.15 17.89 -12.49
N LYS A 67 -9.76 19.00 -13.12
CA LYS A 67 -8.39 19.52 -13.14
C LYS A 67 -7.40 18.53 -13.78
N TRP A 68 -7.87 17.77 -14.77
CA TRP A 68 -7.06 16.78 -15.47
C TRP A 68 -5.80 17.41 -16.05
N LEU A 69 -4.67 16.70 -15.90
CA LEU A 69 -3.39 17.03 -16.53
C LEU A 69 -2.85 18.42 -16.18
N ASN A 70 -3.42 19.09 -15.17
CA ASN A 70 -3.19 20.50 -14.89
C ASN A 70 -3.44 21.42 -16.12
N ALA A 71 -4.32 21.01 -17.04
CA ALA A 71 -4.54 21.65 -18.33
C ALA A 71 -5.68 22.68 -18.27
N ARG A 72 -5.36 23.95 -18.50
CA ARG A 72 -6.34 25.05 -18.53
C ARG A 72 -7.02 25.24 -19.88
N ASP A 73 -6.43 24.69 -20.93
CA ASP A 73 -6.87 24.74 -22.32
C ASP A 73 -7.77 23.57 -22.72
N LEU A 74 -7.99 22.61 -21.81
CA LEU A 74 -8.80 21.43 -22.07
C LEU A 74 -10.30 21.73 -21.90
N ASP A 75 -11.10 21.39 -22.92
CA ASP A 75 -12.56 21.59 -22.92
C ASP A 75 -13.35 20.28 -23.05
N LEU A 76 -13.69 19.68 -21.92
CA LEU A 76 -14.39 18.39 -21.85
C LEU A 76 -15.89 18.51 -22.16
N SER A 77 -16.42 19.72 -22.37
CA SER A 77 -17.81 19.93 -22.76
C SER A 77 -18.06 19.63 -24.24
N THR A 78 -17.00 19.51 -25.03
CA THR A 78 -17.06 19.26 -26.48
C THR A 78 -16.50 17.89 -26.85
N ALA A 79 -16.98 17.31 -27.96
CA ALA A 79 -16.43 16.06 -28.49
C ALA A 79 -14.94 16.19 -28.87
N ALA A 80 -14.54 17.35 -29.42
CA ALA A 80 -13.15 17.61 -29.78
C ALA A 80 -12.22 17.64 -28.54
N GLY A 81 -12.66 18.28 -27.45
CA GLY A 81 -11.85 18.32 -26.24
C GLY A 81 -11.86 17.02 -25.44
N LYS A 82 -12.92 16.20 -25.53
CA LYS A 82 -12.88 14.80 -25.04
C LYS A 82 -11.86 13.95 -25.81
N GLU A 83 -11.80 14.09 -27.12
CA GLU A 83 -10.80 13.39 -27.94
C GLU A 83 -9.38 13.89 -27.63
N GLU A 84 -9.20 15.20 -27.42
CA GLU A 84 -7.93 15.77 -26.97
C GLU A 84 -7.53 15.25 -25.57
N PHE A 85 -8.49 15.14 -24.65
CA PHE A 85 -8.27 14.52 -23.34
C PHE A 85 -7.77 13.08 -23.48
N ARG A 86 -8.45 12.25 -24.30
CA ARG A 86 -8.01 10.88 -24.61
C ARG A 86 -6.56 10.87 -25.10
N LYS A 87 -6.24 11.67 -26.13
CA LYS A 87 -4.88 11.75 -26.70
C LYS A 87 -3.84 12.10 -25.65
N ARG A 88 -4.09 13.13 -24.84
CA ARG A 88 -3.14 13.57 -23.80
C ARG A 88 -2.97 12.55 -22.68
N MET A 89 -4.03 11.86 -22.28
CA MET A 89 -3.97 10.79 -21.27
C MET A 89 -3.17 9.59 -21.75
N ILE A 90 -3.38 9.15 -23.01
CA ILE A 90 -2.59 8.06 -23.60
C ILE A 90 -1.14 8.50 -23.85
N ALA A 91 -0.89 9.76 -24.24
CA ALA A 91 0.46 10.30 -24.32
C ALA A 91 1.18 10.31 -22.97
N LEU A 92 0.49 10.72 -21.89
CA LEU A 92 0.99 10.65 -20.53
C LEU A 92 1.30 9.21 -20.12
N ALA A 93 0.45 8.24 -20.47
CA ALA A 93 0.71 6.83 -20.19
C ALA A 93 1.97 6.32 -20.91
N ASN A 94 2.12 6.62 -22.20
CA ASN A 94 3.29 6.24 -22.99
C ASN A 94 4.57 6.89 -22.48
N PHE A 95 4.51 8.17 -22.10
CA PHE A 95 5.62 8.87 -21.45
C PHE A 95 5.97 8.21 -20.12
N SER A 96 4.98 7.88 -19.29
CA SER A 96 5.23 7.20 -18.01
C SER A 96 5.84 5.80 -18.20
N ILE A 97 5.48 5.09 -19.28
CA ILE A 97 6.06 3.79 -19.64
C ILE A 97 7.56 3.89 -19.92
N THR A 98 8.06 4.97 -20.52
CA THR A 98 9.50 5.11 -20.75
C THR A 98 10.26 5.16 -19.42
N HIS A 99 9.78 5.95 -18.46
CA HIS A 99 10.38 6.05 -17.13
C HIS A 99 10.22 4.77 -16.31
N LEU A 100 9.06 4.10 -16.38
CA LEU A 100 8.86 2.79 -15.75
C LEU A 100 9.90 1.76 -16.25
N LYS A 101 10.18 1.74 -17.55
CA LYS A 101 11.23 0.87 -18.12
C LYS A 101 12.62 1.28 -17.64
N GLN A 102 12.91 2.58 -17.61
CA GLN A 102 14.21 3.11 -17.18
C GLN A 102 14.59 2.73 -15.74
N ILE A 103 13.60 2.58 -14.85
CA ILE A 103 13.81 2.20 -13.43
C ILE A 103 13.55 0.72 -13.17
N ASP A 104 13.31 -0.09 -14.21
CA ASP A 104 12.87 -1.48 -14.09
C ASP A 104 11.71 -1.63 -13.10
N ALA A 105 10.65 -0.83 -13.26
CA ALA A 105 9.49 -0.88 -12.38
C ALA A 105 8.67 -2.16 -12.58
N GLN A 106 7.98 -2.61 -11.52
CA GLN A 106 7.04 -3.72 -11.61
C GLN A 106 5.63 -3.32 -12.07
N GLY A 107 5.29 -2.04 -11.94
CA GLY A 107 3.95 -1.57 -12.23
C GLY A 107 3.74 -0.10 -11.94
N VAL A 108 2.51 0.33 -12.15
CA VAL A 108 2.05 1.70 -11.91
C VAL A 108 0.82 1.70 -11.03
N LEU A 109 0.77 2.67 -10.10
CA LEU A 109 -0.34 2.94 -9.21
C LEU A 109 -0.93 4.31 -9.56
N VAL A 110 -2.16 4.29 -10.06
CA VAL A 110 -2.88 5.47 -10.51
C VAL A 110 -3.69 6.01 -9.35
N PHE A 111 -3.35 7.20 -8.91
CA PHE A 111 -4.17 7.98 -8.01
C PHE A 111 -5.35 8.57 -8.79
N ASP A 112 -6.39 8.97 -8.06
CA ASP A 112 -7.41 9.90 -8.57
C ASP A 112 -7.98 9.62 -9.96
N ILE A 113 -8.35 8.35 -10.20
CA ILE A 113 -8.97 7.90 -11.46
C ILE A 113 -10.32 8.57 -11.73
N GLU A 114 -10.97 9.09 -10.69
CA GLU A 114 -12.20 9.89 -10.78
C GLU A 114 -11.93 11.40 -10.89
N GLY A 115 -10.66 11.81 -10.84
CA GLY A 115 -10.22 13.20 -10.86
C GLY A 115 -10.41 13.92 -9.53
N GLY A 116 -10.11 15.22 -9.53
CA GLY A 116 -10.14 16.07 -8.34
C GLY A 116 -11.17 17.19 -8.44
N GLU A 117 -12.40 16.92 -8.00
CA GLU A 117 -13.52 17.89 -8.13
C GLU A 117 -13.70 18.81 -6.89
N ALA A 118 -13.17 18.46 -5.70
CA ALA A 118 -13.31 19.36 -4.56
C ALA A 118 -12.34 20.56 -4.66
N GLU A 119 -12.82 21.76 -4.31
CA GLU A 119 -12.01 23.01 -4.32
C GLU A 119 -10.90 23.05 -3.26
N SER A 120 -10.85 22.03 -2.42
CA SER A 120 -10.13 22.05 -1.18
C SER A 120 -8.74 21.41 -1.38
N GLY A 121 -7.76 22.23 -1.76
CA GLY A 121 -6.30 22.00 -1.63
C GLY A 121 -5.73 20.66 -2.14
N GLU A 122 -4.84 20.74 -3.13
CA GLU A 122 -3.98 19.71 -3.76
C GLU A 122 -4.51 18.28 -4.06
N TYR A 123 -5.37 17.62 -3.26
CA TYR A 123 -5.68 16.19 -3.42
C TYR A 123 -7.03 15.80 -2.80
N THR A 124 -8.13 16.03 -3.53
CA THR A 124 -9.47 15.57 -3.13
C THR A 124 -10.05 14.65 -4.18
N TRP A 125 -9.57 13.41 -4.17
CA TRP A 125 -10.11 12.31 -4.96
C TRP A 125 -11.10 11.47 -4.15
N VAL A 126 -11.99 10.80 -4.88
CA VAL A 126 -13.01 9.91 -4.31
C VAL A 126 -12.37 8.63 -3.77
N GLY A 127 -11.50 7.99 -4.54
CA GLY A 127 -10.90 6.70 -4.18
C GLY A 127 -11.93 5.58 -4.16
N ASP A 128 -12.83 5.56 -5.14
CA ASP A 128 -13.77 4.47 -5.35
C ASP A 128 -13.91 4.24 -6.87
N PRO A 129 -13.14 3.30 -7.44
CA PRO A 129 -13.06 3.12 -8.88
C PRO A 129 -14.42 2.74 -9.51
N ARG A 130 -15.39 2.32 -8.70
CA ARG A 130 -16.76 2.03 -9.15
C ARG A 130 -17.53 3.30 -9.55
N LEU A 131 -17.06 4.46 -9.11
CA LEU A 131 -17.72 5.75 -9.32
C LEU A 131 -17.13 6.53 -10.52
N VAL A 132 -16.17 5.97 -11.26
CA VAL A 132 -15.58 6.64 -12.45
C VAL A 132 -16.67 7.06 -13.44
N GLY A 133 -17.60 6.17 -13.80
CA GLY A 133 -18.70 6.50 -14.72
C GLY A 133 -19.62 7.63 -14.26
N GLU A 134 -19.85 7.76 -12.96
CA GLU A 134 -20.69 8.83 -12.39
C GLU A 134 -19.91 10.13 -12.24
N ARG A 135 -18.65 10.04 -11.80
CA ARG A 135 -17.86 11.18 -11.33
C ARG A 135 -16.92 11.74 -12.38
N ALA A 136 -16.53 10.95 -13.36
CA ALA A 136 -15.61 11.31 -14.43
C ALA A 136 -16.02 10.59 -15.73
N PRO A 137 -17.18 10.93 -16.33
CA PRO A 137 -17.66 10.27 -17.54
C PRO A 137 -16.66 10.35 -18.69
N GLU A 138 -15.86 11.43 -18.77
CA GLU A 138 -14.76 11.55 -19.72
C GLU A 138 -13.65 10.51 -19.51
N MET A 139 -13.37 10.13 -18.25
CA MET A 139 -12.38 9.10 -17.93
C MET A 139 -12.97 7.70 -18.09
N GLU A 140 -14.26 7.52 -17.81
CA GLU A 140 -14.99 6.27 -18.05
C GLU A 140 -14.87 5.79 -19.50
N GLU A 141 -14.95 6.71 -20.47
CA GLU A 141 -14.81 6.42 -21.90
C GLU A 141 -13.42 5.87 -22.28
N ILE A 142 -12.37 6.16 -21.49
CA ILE A 142 -10.98 5.86 -21.87
C ILE A 142 -10.21 5.00 -20.84
N ALA A 143 -10.77 4.76 -19.65
CA ALA A 143 -10.07 4.10 -18.55
C ALA A 143 -9.52 2.72 -18.95
N ASP A 144 -10.29 1.95 -19.73
CA ASP A 144 -9.86 0.62 -20.15
C ASP A 144 -8.66 0.69 -21.11
N GLU A 145 -8.67 1.61 -22.08
CA GLU A 145 -7.53 1.84 -22.97
C GLU A 145 -6.30 2.32 -22.19
N PHE A 146 -6.50 3.25 -21.26
CA PHE A 146 -5.45 3.80 -20.42
C PHE A 146 -4.74 2.69 -19.61
N PHE A 147 -5.48 1.85 -18.89
CA PHE A 147 -4.88 0.74 -18.14
C PHE A 147 -4.31 -0.37 -19.05
N GLN A 148 -4.95 -0.65 -20.18
CA GLN A 148 -4.43 -1.62 -21.13
C GLN A 148 -3.11 -1.19 -21.76
N THR A 149 -2.86 0.12 -21.89
CA THR A 149 -1.59 0.66 -22.39
C THR A 149 -0.41 0.21 -21.51
N PHE A 150 -0.54 0.32 -20.18
CA PHE A 150 0.48 -0.18 -19.25
C PHE A 150 0.61 -1.70 -19.25
N LYS A 151 -0.52 -2.41 -19.27
CA LYS A 151 -0.51 -3.88 -19.27
C LYS A 151 0.15 -4.48 -20.50
N LYS A 152 -0.14 -3.92 -21.69
CA LYS A 152 0.52 -4.32 -22.95
C LYS A 152 2.02 -4.07 -22.92
N ALA A 153 2.47 -3.07 -22.16
CA ALA A 153 3.89 -2.80 -21.93
C ALA A 153 4.53 -3.72 -20.86
N GLY A 154 3.79 -4.67 -20.29
CA GLY A 154 4.29 -5.65 -19.31
C GLY A 154 4.23 -5.20 -17.85
N PHE A 155 3.56 -4.08 -17.56
CA PHE A 155 3.46 -3.54 -16.21
C PHE A 155 2.19 -4.01 -15.50
N ARG A 156 2.31 -4.28 -14.20
CA ARG A 156 1.13 -4.39 -13.33
C ARG A 156 0.48 -3.02 -13.20
N VAL A 157 -0.83 -3.01 -13.01
CA VAL A 157 -1.60 -1.78 -12.79
C VAL A 157 -2.25 -1.79 -11.43
N GLY A 158 -2.52 -0.60 -10.93
CA GLY A 158 -3.11 -0.39 -9.63
C GLY A 158 -3.85 0.92 -9.52
N VAL A 159 -4.68 1.02 -8.50
CA VAL A 159 -5.45 2.21 -8.21
C VAL A 159 -5.43 2.54 -6.72
N THR A 160 -5.55 3.83 -6.43
CA THR A 160 -5.85 4.30 -5.09
C THR A 160 -7.31 4.02 -4.75
N ILE A 161 -7.55 3.40 -3.61
CA ILE A 161 -8.87 3.18 -3.04
C ILE A 161 -8.93 3.77 -1.65
N ARG A 162 -10.02 4.45 -1.33
CA ARG A 162 -10.29 5.00 -0.01
C ARG A 162 -10.80 3.89 0.91
N ALA A 163 -10.33 3.87 2.16
CA ALA A 163 -10.80 2.92 3.17
C ALA A 163 -12.22 3.19 3.66
N GLN A 164 -12.75 4.38 3.37
CA GLN A 164 -14.12 4.81 3.61
C GLN A 164 -15.05 4.45 2.44
N PHE A 165 -16.36 4.45 2.68
CA PHE A 165 -17.34 4.55 1.60
C PHE A 165 -17.71 6.01 1.39
N MET A 166 -17.94 6.43 0.14
CA MET A 166 -18.55 7.73 -0.13
C MET A 166 -20.03 7.51 -0.45
N PHE A 167 -20.90 8.04 0.42
CA PHE A 167 -22.33 8.21 0.13
C PHE A 167 -22.55 9.58 -0.53
N PRO A 168 -23.54 9.73 -1.43
CA PRO A 168 -23.49 10.74 -2.47
C PRO A 168 -23.48 12.15 -1.89
N TYR A 169 -22.43 12.91 -2.21
CA TYR A 169 -22.48 14.35 -2.17
C TYR A 169 -23.13 14.85 -3.47
N PRO A 170 -23.95 15.92 -3.43
CA PRO A 170 -24.22 16.71 -4.62
C PRO A 170 -22.89 17.18 -5.22
N THR A 171 -22.75 16.99 -6.53
CA THR A 171 -21.71 17.66 -7.32
C THR A 171 -22.08 19.14 -7.44
N PRO A 172 -21.18 20.09 -7.13
CA PRO A 172 -19.78 19.91 -6.71
C PRO A 172 -19.60 19.72 -5.18
N LEU A 173 -18.51 19.04 -4.80
CA LEU A 173 -18.12 18.87 -3.39
C LEU A 173 -17.81 20.23 -2.73
N PRO A 174 -18.33 20.54 -1.53
CA PRO A 174 -18.10 21.85 -0.91
C PRO A 174 -16.64 22.08 -0.53
N ARG A 175 -16.23 23.36 -0.62
CA ARG A 175 -14.88 23.94 -0.50
C ARG A 175 -14.01 23.49 0.68
N ARG A 176 -14.57 22.84 1.70
CA ARG A 176 -13.94 22.43 2.98
C ARG A 176 -14.83 21.39 3.67
N TRP A 177 -15.22 20.34 2.96
CA TRP A 177 -16.14 19.33 3.50
C TRP A 177 -15.64 18.72 4.82
N TRP A 178 -14.33 18.60 5.03
CA TRP A 178 -13.74 18.12 6.29
C TRP A 178 -13.75 19.15 7.44
N GLU A 179 -13.88 20.46 7.15
CA GLU A 179 -13.90 21.50 8.20
C GLU A 179 -15.31 21.86 8.62
N LYS A 180 -16.30 21.74 7.71
CA LYS A 180 -17.67 22.14 8.00
C LYS A 180 -18.43 21.16 8.87
N ASP A 181 -18.04 19.88 8.89
CA ASP A 181 -18.65 18.93 9.82
C ASP A 181 -17.72 17.73 10.12
N LYS A 182 -17.09 17.75 11.30
CA LYS A 182 -16.31 16.61 11.80
C LYS A 182 -17.17 15.34 11.97
N ASN A 183 -18.50 15.46 11.96
CA ASN A 183 -19.39 14.30 11.95
C ASN A 183 -19.56 13.69 10.55
N LEU A 184 -19.34 14.41 9.44
CA LEU A 184 -19.37 13.85 8.07
C LEU A 184 -18.31 12.78 7.84
N ALA A 185 -17.11 12.95 8.42
CA ALA A 185 -16.09 11.91 8.40
C ALA A 185 -16.54 10.62 9.12
N ARG A 186 -17.41 10.72 10.14
CA ARG A 186 -18.01 9.55 10.82
C ARG A 186 -19.09 8.89 9.96
N TYR A 187 -19.84 9.66 9.16
CA TYR A 187 -20.86 9.11 8.26
C TYR A 187 -20.30 8.34 7.06
N TRP A 188 -19.01 8.49 6.76
CA TRP A 188 -18.35 7.84 5.61
C TRP A 188 -17.41 6.71 6.01
N SER A 189 -17.25 6.51 7.31
CA SER A 189 -16.50 5.39 7.83
C SER A 189 -17.43 4.18 7.95
N TYR A 190 -16.94 3.01 7.54
CA TYR A 190 -17.58 1.76 7.93
C TYR A 190 -17.66 1.68 9.45
N ARG A 191 -18.79 1.18 9.96
CA ARG A 191 -19.05 1.12 11.40
C ARG A 191 -18.38 -0.10 12.04
N THR A 192 -18.18 -1.14 11.26
CA THR A 192 -17.52 -2.38 11.68
C THR A 192 -16.42 -2.80 10.71
N ASP A 193 -15.54 -3.68 11.17
CA ASP A 193 -14.50 -4.28 10.33
C ASP A 193 -15.12 -5.11 9.19
N GLU A 194 -16.24 -5.80 9.43
CA GLU A 194 -16.95 -6.59 8.42
C GLU A 194 -17.46 -5.72 7.28
N GLU A 195 -18.10 -4.59 7.60
CA GLU A 195 -18.54 -3.60 6.61
C GLU A 195 -17.34 -3.06 5.82
N ALA A 196 -16.21 -2.77 6.50
CA ALA A 196 -14.99 -2.30 5.87
C ALA A 196 -14.39 -3.33 4.91
N ILE A 197 -14.29 -4.58 5.35
CA ILE A 197 -13.81 -5.70 4.54
C ILE A 197 -14.70 -5.86 3.31
N GLU A 198 -16.03 -5.84 3.47
CA GLU A 198 -16.96 -5.99 2.36
C GLU A 198 -16.83 -4.83 1.35
N GLY A 199 -16.88 -3.59 1.85
CA GLY A 199 -16.86 -2.40 1.01
C GLY A 199 -15.53 -2.24 0.26
N ILE A 200 -14.40 -2.41 0.94
CA ILE A 200 -13.07 -2.38 0.30
C ILE A 200 -12.91 -3.56 -0.67
N SER A 201 -13.41 -4.75 -0.32
CA SER A 201 -13.42 -5.91 -1.24
C SER A 201 -14.14 -5.61 -2.54
N LYS A 202 -15.27 -4.89 -2.50
CA LYS A 202 -16.02 -4.53 -3.72
C LYS A 202 -15.21 -3.61 -4.63
N LYS A 203 -14.45 -2.66 -4.06
CA LYS A 203 -13.55 -1.77 -4.81
C LYS A 203 -12.40 -2.55 -5.47
N ILE A 204 -11.73 -3.42 -4.70
CA ILE A 204 -10.65 -4.29 -5.20
C ILE A 204 -11.17 -5.19 -6.30
N ALA A 205 -12.27 -5.90 -6.07
CA ALA A 205 -12.87 -6.82 -7.03
C ALA A 205 -13.27 -6.12 -8.33
N TYR A 206 -13.82 -4.90 -8.25
CA TYR A 206 -14.16 -4.11 -9.43
C TYR A 206 -12.91 -3.77 -10.26
N ALA A 207 -11.88 -3.17 -9.66
CA ALA A 207 -10.67 -2.77 -10.38
C ALA A 207 -9.88 -3.98 -10.91
N ARG A 208 -9.87 -5.10 -10.17
CA ARG A 208 -9.35 -6.39 -10.64
C ARG A 208 -10.09 -6.89 -11.87
N LYS A 209 -11.42 -6.90 -11.82
CA LYS A 209 -12.24 -7.41 -12.92
C LYS A 209 -12.12 -6.53 -14.17
N ARG A 210 -12.18 -5.20 -14.01
CA ARG A 210 -12.20 -4.27 -15.13
C ARG A 210 -10.82 -4.07 -15.75
N TRP A 211 -9.81 -3.83 -14.92
CA TRP A 211 -8.47 -3.44 -15.39
C TRP A 211 -7.41 -4.52 -15.16
N GLY A 212 -7.71 -5.57 -14.40
CA GLY A 212 -6.68 -6.53 -13.96
C GLY A 212 -5.72 -5.94 -12.94
N ALA A 213 -6.19 -4.98 -12.13
CA ALA A 213 -5.37 -4.30 -11.14
C ALA A 213 -4.92 -5.25 -10.01
N THR A 214 -3.65 -5.17 -9.62
CA THR A 214 -3.08 -5.98 -8.54
C THR A 214 -2.37 -5.14 -7.48
N LEU A 215 -2.22 -3.83 -7.68
CA LEU A 215 -1.61 -2.92 -6.73
C LEU A 215 -2.68 -1.97 -6.16
N PHE A 216 -2.77 -1.86 -4.84
CA PHE A 216 -3.80 -1.05 -4.19
C PHE A 216 -3.20 -0.20 -3.08
N TYR A 217 -3.24 1.12 -3.27
CA TYR A 217 -2.99 2.07 -2.19
C TYR A 217 -4.30 2.26 -1.44
N ILE A 218 -4.29 2.01 -0.13
CA ILE A 218 -5.47 2.17 0.71
C ILE A 218 -5.35 3.50 1.45
N ASP A 219 -6.02 4.50 0.91
CA ASP A 219 -6.04 5.88 1.41
C ASP A 219 -6.87 6.01 2.67
N SER A 220 -6.38 6.83 3.61
CA SER A 220 -7.13 7.26 4.79
C SER A 220 -7.64 6.13 5.69
N ASN A 221 -7.01 4.94 5.67
CA ASN A 221 -7.41 3.84 6.55
C ASN A 221 -7.17 4.18 8.04
N ASN A 222 -7.88 3.55 8.95
CA ASN A 222 -7.60 3.72 10.39
C ASN A 222 -6.29 3.00 10.74
N GLU A 223 -5.45 3.58 11.60
CA GLU A 223 -4.23 2.94 12.13
C GLU A 223 -4.49 1.58 12.79
N LYS A 224 -5.71 1.36 13.29
CA LYS A 224 -6.17 0.11 13.91
C LYS A 224 -6.74 -0.92 12.92
N ALA A 225 -6.71 -0.66 11.61
CA ALA A 225 -7.32 -1.52 10.58
C ALA A 225 -6.55 -2.83 10.27
N LEU A 226 -5.71 -3.34 11.19
CA LEU A 226 -4.87 -4.52 10.94
C LEU A 226 -5.71 -5.75 10.57
N SER A 227 -6.79 -6.01 11.33
CA SER A 227 -7.75 -7.10 11.08
C SER A 227 -8.38 -6.99 9.69
N VAL A 228 -8.76 -5.79 9.28
CA VAL A 228 -9.32 -5.51 7.95
C VAL A 228 -8.28 -5.82 6.87
N ILE A 229 -7.04 -5.33 7.01
CA ILE A 229 -5.97 -5.57 6.03
C ILE A 229 -5.62 -7.05 5.93
N GLU A 230 -5.49 -7.75 7.06
CA GLU A 230 -5.26 -9.20 7.09
C GLU A 230 -6.35 -9.95 6.32
N LYS A 231 -7.63 -9.65 6.59
CA LYS A 231 -8.75 -10.32 5.93
C LYS A 231 -8.83 -10.00 4.44
N LEU A 232 -8.50 -8.77 4.04
CA LEU A 232 -8.38 -8.39 2.63
C LEU A 232 -7.25 -9.16 1.95
N GLN A 233 -6.08 -9.28 2.58
CA GLN A 233 -4.97 -10.05 2.01
C GLN A 233 -5.31 -11.54 1.88
N GLN A 234 -6.01 -12.12 2.86
CA GLN A 234 -6.49 -13.51 2.79
C GLN A 234 -7.44 -13.73 1.60
N LYS A 235 -8.28 -12.73 1.29
CA LYS A 235 -9.25 -12.76 0.19
C LYS A 235 -8.62 -12.47 -1.18
N PHE A 236 -7.56 -11.68 -1.22
CA PHE A 236 -6.87 -11.26 -2.43
C PHE A 236 -5.35 -11.52 -2.34
N PRO A 237 -4.92 -12.79 -2.23
CA PRO A 237 -3.53 -13.14 -1.90
C PRO A 237 -2.50 -12.73 -2.98
N ASP A 238 -2.94 -12.52 -4.21
CA ASP A 238 -2.16 -12.09 -5.37
C ASP A 238 -2.19 -10.56 -5.58
N THR A 239 -2.60 -9.80 -4.56
CA THR A 239 -2.57 -8.34 -4.59
C THR A 239 -1.56 -7.79 -3.60
N LEU A 240 -0.99 -6.65 -3.96
CA LEU A 240 -0.18 -5.82 -3.08
C LEU A 240 -1.07 -4.75 -2.46
N LEU A 241 -1.32 -4.87 -1.16
CA LEU A 241 -2.02 -3.85 -0.36
C LEU A 241 -1.00 -2.91 0.28
N ILE A 242 -1.20 -1.59 0.10
CA ILE A 242 -0.33 -0.53 0.62
C ILE A 242 -1.19 0.41 1.48
N PRO A 243 -1.42 0.09 2.77
CA PRO A 243 -2.17 0.96 3.66
C PRO A 243 -1.39 2.23 4.02
N GLU A 244 -2.05 3.39 3.97
CA GLU A 244 -1.45 4.68 4.34
C GLU A 244 -1.10 4.77 5.83
N HIS A 245 -1.95 4.20 6.68
CA HIS A 245 -1.89 4.38 8.13
C HIS A 245 -1.82 3.04 8.85
N THR A 246 -0.66 2.66 9.39
CA THR A 246 -0.51 1.35 10.05
C THR A 246 -0.36 1.45 11.57
N GLY A 247 -0.34 2.66 12.12
CA GLY A 247 0.21 2.90 13.45
C GLY A 247 1.64 2.35 13.54
N LYS A 248 2.23 2.32 14.73
CA LYS A 248 3.56 1.68 14.94
C LYS A 248 3.48 0.15 14.98
N ASN A 249 2.44 -0.46 14.41
CA ASN A 249 2.18 -1.89 14.54
C ASN A 249 2.94 -2.68 13.46
N PRO A 250 3.94 -3.50 13.83
CA PRO A 250 4.72 -4.26 12.86
C PRO A 250 3.97 -5.42 12.19
N ALA A 251 2.86 -5.88 12.77
CA ALA A 251 2.12 -7.02 12.25
C ALA A 251 1.58 -6.79 10.82
N TYR A 252 1.44 -5.53 10.39
CA TYR A 252 1.08 -5.21 9.00
C TYR A 252 2.08 -5.77 7.98
N LEU A 253 3.35 -5.96 8.35
CA LEU A 253 4.39 -6.55 7.49
C LEU A 253 4.10 -8.01 7.13
N GLY A 254 3.26 -8.70 7.91
CA GLY A 254 2.82 -10.07 7.61
C GLY A 254 1.77 -10.16 6.50
N PHE A 255 1.09 -9.05 6.17
CA PHE A 255 -0.12 -9.04 5.34
C PHE A 255 -0.16 -7.95 4.27
N SER A 256 0.79 -7.01 4.28
CA SER A 256 0.77 -5.84 3.40
C SER A 256 2.15 -5.21 3.29
N ALA A 257 2.27 -4.16 2.47
CA ALA A 257 3.43 -3.28 2.44
C ALA A 257 3.05 -1.90 3.02
N PRO A 258 3.20 -1.67 4.33
CA PRO A 258 2.93 -0.38 4.96
C PRO A 258 3.58 0.79 4.21
N LEU A 259 2.82 1.87 4.03
CA LEU A 259 3.36 3.08 3.44
C LEU A 259 4.35 3.75 4.40
N GLU A 260 5.52 4.10 3.89
CA GLU A 260 6.44 5.05 4.52
C GLU A 260 6.57 6.26 3.61
N ARG A 261 6.23 7.45 4.12
CA ARG A 261 6.47 8.68 3.37
C ARG A 261 7.77 9.32 3.84
N VAL A 262 8.66 9.58 2.89
CA VAL A 262 9.96 10.18 3.19
C VAL A 262 9.78 11.61 3.71
N ASP A 263 8.72 12.35 3.36
CA ASP A 263 8.50 13.73 3.82
C ASP A 263 7.99 13.84 5.28
N ARG A 264 7.50 12.74 5.85
CA ARG A 264 6.88 12.73 7.18
C ARG A 264 7.64 11.96 8.24
N TRP A 265 8.81 11.38 7.95
CA TRP A 265 9.85 10.81 8.87
C TRP A 265 9.40 10.18 10.20
N LYS A 266 8.18 9.65 10.31
CA LYS A 266 7.60 9.28 11.61
C LYS A 266 7.67 7.79 11.94
N TYR A 267 8.08 6.95 11.00
CA TYR A 267 7.92 5.51 11.14
C TYR A 267 9.09 4.72 10.58
N ASP A 268 10.21 4.70 11.30
CA ASP A 268 11.16 3.61 11.13
C ASP A 268 10.66 2.41 11.95
N LEU A 269 10.13 1.40 11.26
CA LEU A 269 9.85 0.12 11.91
C LEU A 269 11.23 -0.54 11.99
N ASN A 270 11.77 -0.56 13.21
CA ASN A 270 13.09 -1.04 13.55
C ASN A 270 13.40 -2.43 12.93
N THR A 271 14.69 -2.73 12.85
CA THR A 271 15.22 -4.04 12.40
C THR A 271 14.64 -5.24 13.13
N GLU A 272 14.20 -5.07 14.38
CA GLU A 272 13.59 -6.13 15.20
C GLU A 272 12.27 -6.63 14.62
N HIS A 273 11.44 -5.76 14.04
CA HIS A 273 10.19 -6.16 13.41
C HIS A 273 10.41 -7.04 12.17
N ARG A 274 11.49 -6.78 11.42
CA ARG A 274 11.87 -7.65 10.28
C ARG A 274 12.32 -9.03 10.72
N LYS A 275 12.78 -9.22 11.97
CA LYS A 275 13.08 -10.57 12.48
C LYS A 275 11.81 -11.42 12.62
N GLN A 276 10.69 -10.79 12.97
CA GLN A 276 9.38 -11.46 13.09
C GLN A 276 8.71 -11.67 11.73
N HIS A 277 8.95 -10.75 10.78
CA HIS A 277 8.44 -10.81 9.42
C HIS A 277 9.58 -10.68 8.40
N PRO A 278 10.39 -11.73 8.19
CA PRO A 278 11.59 -11.66 7.35
C PRO A 278 11.27 -11.38 5.86
N SER A 279 10.09 -11.77 5.39
CA SER A 279 9.58 -11.43 4.05
C SER A 279 8.80 -10.11 3.99
N GLY A 280 8.62 -9.46 5.13
CA GLY A 280 7.94 -8.18 5.24
C GLY A 280 8.78 -7.04 4.67
N PHE A 281 8.10 -6.09 4.04
CA PHE A 281 8.74 -4.92 3.44
C PHE A 281 7.76 -3.75 3.47
N LYS A 282 8.30 -2.54 3.23
CA LYS A 282 7.52 -1.32 3.12
C LYS A 282 7.48 -0.80 1.70
N ALA A 283 6.46 0.00 1.41
CA ALA A 283 6.38 0.80 0.21
C ALA A 283 6.72 2.26 0.55
N ILE A 284 7.87 2.73 0.06
CA ILE A 284 8.41 4.05 0.41
C ILE A 284 8.02 5.07 -0.66
N LEU A 285 7.11 5.99 -0.34
CA LEU A 285 6.65 7.03 -1.25
C LEU A 285 7.57 8.25 -1.26
N ILE A 286 8.12 8.54 -2.44
CA ILE A 286 8.93 9.71 -2.75
C ILE A 286 8.07 10.70 -3.53
N ARG A 287 7.39 11.60 -2.82
CA ARG A 287 6.44 12.54 -3.43
C ARG A 287 7.12 13.77 -4.04
N ASN A 288 8.14 14.35 -3.41
CA ASN A 288 8.80 15.57 -3.89
C ASN A 288 10.33 15.50 -3.70
N PRO A 289 11.10 15.02 -4.70
CA PRO A 289 12.56 14.89 -4.63
C PRO A 289 13.28 16.22 -4.37
N LYS A 290 12.79 17.35 -4.90
CA LYS A 290 13.38 18.69 -4.67
C LYS A 290 13.28 19.15 -3.21
N GLN A 291 12.27 18.71 -2.47
CA GLN A 291 12.21 18.98 -1.03
C GLN A 291 13.31 18.19 -0.30
N PHE A 292 13.72 17.03 -0.79
CA PHE A 292 14.77 16.23 -0.16
C PHE A 292 16.17 16.83 -0.34
N GLU A 293 16.49 17.36 -1.52
CA GLU A 293 17.76 18.07 -1.76
C GLU A 293 17.95 19.29 -0.84
N LYS A 294 16.84 19.93 -0.42
CA LYS A 294 16.87 21.11 0.45
C LYS A 294 16.78 20.79 1.95
N LEU A 295 16.12 19.71 2.33
CA LEU A 295 15.81 19.42 3.74
C LEU A 295 16.88 18.60 4.47
N TYR A 296 17.73 17.86 3.76
CA TYR A 296 18.70 16.96 4.39
C TYR A 296 20.09 17.11 3.78
N GLN A 297 21.05 17.54 4.60
CA GLN A 297 22.49 17.52 4.28
C GLN A 297 23.02 16.08 4.09
N GLN A 298 22.24 15.07 4.50
CA GLN A 298 22.42 13.66 4.16
C GLN A 298 21.78 13.37 2.79
N SER A 299 22.51 12.71 1.89
CA SER A 299 21.94 12.38 0.59
C SER A 299 20.72 11.45 0.77
N LEU A 300 19.61 11.74 0.07
CA LEU A 300 18.43 10.85 0.00
C LEU A 300 18.84 9.39 -0.33
N TYR A 301 19.91 9.26 -1.11
CA TYR A 301 20.55 8.02 -1.44
C TYR A 301 21.01 7.22 -0.21
N ASP A 302 21.75 7.83 0.72
CA ASP A 302 22.25 7.14 1.93
C ASP A 302 21.12 6.64 2.83
N TYR A 303 20.00 7.37 2.85
CA TYR A 303 18.83 6.98 3.60
C TYR A 303 18.09 5.79 2.96
N LEU A 304 17.90 5.85 1.64
CA LEU A 304 17.09 4.86 0.92
C LEU A 304 17.86 3.56 0.62
N LEU A 305 19.18 3.62 0.41
CA LEU A 305 19.99 2.46 0.05
C LEU A 305 19.85 1.29 1.05
N PRO A 306 20.06 1.46 2.37
CA PRO A 306 19.94 0.35 3.31
C PRO A 306 18.50 -0.20 3.38
N LYS A 307 17.48 0.63 3.16
CA LYS A 307 16.07 0.20 3.14
C LYS A 307 15.76 -0.66 1.92
N VAL A 308 16.22 -0.23 0.75
CA VAL A 308 16.08 -1.01 -0.49
C VAL A 308 16.90 -2.30 -0.40
N GLN A 309 18.13 -2.27 0.15
CA GLN A 309 18.91 -3.50 0.42
C GLN A 309 18.19 -4.45 1.37
N ALA A 310 17.41 -3.94 2.32
CA ALA A 310 16.57 -4.72 3.22
C ALA A 310 15.27 -5.24 2.57
N GLY A 311 15.01 -4.92 1.30
CA GLY A 311 13.88 -5.40 0.53
C GLY A 311 12.68 -4.44 0.48
N ASP A 312 12.79 -3.20 0.97
CA ASP A 312 11.73 -2.21 0.74
C ASP A 312 11.67 -1.80 -0.73
N LEU A 313 10.47 -1.47 -1.21
CA LEU A 313 10.29 -0.94 -2.56
C LEU A 313 10.05 0.56 -2.54
N LEU A 314 10.45 1.24 -3.62
CA LEU A 314 10.19 2.66 -3.81
C LEU A 314 8.93 2.87 -4.63
N MET A 315 8.14 3.87 -4.23
CA MET A 315 7.05 4.45 -5.00
C MET A 315 7.46 5.85 -5.47
N ILE A 316 7.49 6.09 -6.78
CA ILE A 316 7.99 7.35 -7.36
C ILE A 316 7.07 7.87 -8.46
N ASN A 317 6.90 9.18 -8.55
CA ASN A 317 6.14 9.81 -9.63
C ASN A 317 6.82 9.62 -10.98
N VAL A 318 6.21 8.84 -11.87
CA VAL A 318 6.78 8.46 -13.17
C VAL A 318 6.59 9.49 -14.27
N TRP A 319 6.07 10.67 -13.93
CA TRP A 319 5.98 11.81 -14.84
C TRP A 319 6.94 12.94 -14.44
N TYR A 320 7.81 12.70 -13.45
CA TYR A 320 8.87 13.65 -13.06
C TYR A 320 10.06 13.61 -14.04
N PRO A 321 10.92 14.65 -14.04
CA PRO A 321 12.14 14.69 -14.84
C PRO A 321 13.06 13.45 -14.67
N ASP A 322 13.81 13.12 -15.73
CA ASP A 322 14.72 11.96 -15.80
C ASP A 322 15.72 11.88 -14.65
N GLU A 323 16.23 13.02 -14.16
CA GLU A 323 17.24 13.10 -13.09
C GLU A 323 16.83 12.33 -11.82
N TYR A 324 15.54 12.28 -11.49
CA TYR A 324 15.05 11.54 -10.32
C TYR A 324 15.01 10.03 -10.56
N HIS A 325 14.76 9.61 -11.79
CA HIS A 325 14.77 8.21 -12.19
C HIS A 325 16.19 7.65 -12.21
N GLU A 326 17.20 8.47 -12.50
CA GLU A 326 18.61 8.06 -12.42
C GLU A 326 19.04 7.72 -11.00
N VAL A 327 18.61 8.51 -10.01
CA VAL A 327 18.89 8.21 -8.59
C VAL A 327 18.28 6.88 -8.17
N VAL A 328 17.03 6.62 -8.54
CA VAL A 328 16.36 5.33 -8.27
C VAL A 328 17.09 4.18 -8.96
N ARG A 329 17.44 4.33 -10.23
CA ARG A 329 18.17 3.32 -11.00
C ARG A 329 19.53 3.01 -10.37
N LYS A 330 20.29 4.04 -10.00
CA LYS A 330 21.59 3.88 -9.32
C LYS A 330 21.41 3.14 -8.00
N LEU A 331 20.39 3.49 -7.22
CA LEU A 331 20.13 2.89 -5.92
C LEU A 331 19.82 1.40 -6.02
N TYR A 332 18.93 1.00 -6.93
CA TYR A 332 18.60 -0.40 -7.15
C TYR A 332 19.76 -1.21 -7.72
N ARG A 333 20.54 -0.64 -8.65
CA ARG A 333 21.78 -1.26 -9.14
C ARG A 333 22.81 -1.47 -8.03
N THR A 334 22.98 -0.49 -7.14
CA THR A 334 23.88 -0.67 -5.98
C THR A 334 23.36 -1.72 -5.00
N ALA A 335 22.05 -1.80 -4.80
CA ALA A 335 21.45 -2.75 -3.87
C ALA A 335 21.48 -4.20 -4.39
N TYR A 336 21.30 -4.42 -5.71
CA TYR A 336 21.05 -5.74 -6.28
C TYR A 336 21.99 -6.15 -7.44
N GLY A 337 22.83 -5.24 -7.93
CA GLY A 337 23.62 -5.41 -9.15
C GLY A 337 22.76 -5.35 -10.41
N ASP A 338 23.23 -5.99 -11.49
CA ASP A 338 22.46 -6.14 -12.74
C ASP A 338 21.42 -7.28 -12.68
N ARG A 339 21.33 -7.98 -11.54
CA ARG A 339 20.32 -9.04 -11.33
C ARG A 339 18.98 -8.39 -11.03
N CYS A 340 18.00 -8.68 -11.90
CA CYS A 340 16.62 -8.21 -11.78
C CYS A 340 16.05 -8.50 -10.38
N CYS A 341 15.32 -7.54 -9.81
CA CYS A 341 15.06 -7.41 -8.37
C CYS A 341 14.04 -8.40 -7.79
N THR A 342 14.22 -9.70 -8.03
CA THR A 342 13.50 -10.78 -7.34
C THR A 342 14.16 -11.02 -5.98
N TRP A 343 13.46 -10.74 -4.89
CA TRP A 343 14.01 -10.91 -3.55
C TRP A 343 14.00 -12.37 -3.12
N ASN A 344 15.16 -12.84 -2.66
CA ASN A 344 15.32 -14.16 -2.06
C ASN A 344 15.58 -14.00 -0.55
N PRO A 345 14.71 -14.52 0.35
CA PRO A 345 14.88 -14.44 1.80
C PRO A 345 16.21 -14.99 2.31
N ASN A 346 16.84 -15.88 1.55
CA ASN A 346 18.08 -16.56 1.92
C ASN A 346 19.34 -15.85 1.41
N ASN A 347 19.21 -14.78 0.63
CA ASN A 347 20.36 -14.07 0.06
C ASN A 347 21.01 -13.13 1.09
N ARG A 348 21.78 -13.69 2.02
CA ARG A 348 22.78 -12.93 2.78
C ARG A 348 23.99 -12.65 1.89
N ARG A 349 23.85 -11.71 0.95
CA ARG A 349 24.84 -11.35 -0.08
C ARG A 349 25.18 -12.53 -1.01
N LEU A 350 25.08 -12.28 -2.32
CA LEU A 350 25.89 -13.02 -3.29
C LEU A 350 27.12 -12.18 -3.58
#